data_AF-A0A7S4C549-F1
#
_entry.id   AF-A0A7S4C549-F1
#
_cell.length_a   1.000
_cell.length_b   1.000
_cell.length_c   1.000
_cell.angle_alpha   90.00
_cell.angle_beta   90.00
_cell.angle_gamma   90.00
#
_symmetry.space_group_name_H-M   'P 1'
#
loop_
_entity.id
_entity.type
_entity.pdbx_description
1 polymer ?
#
loop_
_entity_poly.entity_id
_entity_poly.type
_entity_poly.pdbx_seq_one_letter_code
_entity_poly.pdbx_strand_id
1 'polypeptide(L)'
;KRFGVAALESRLRSSAAASIRQSFALWNGRVSLATLPIALFAAGHLFFTQRTPQTLGLVPCVVHATYQFGDSPQYATGKRQRMREANLWRVGPPAYFEDG
;
A
#
# COMPACT_ATOMS: atom_id res chain seq x y z
N LYS A 1 2.32 -6.92 -17.22
CA LYS A 1 2.91 -5.57 -17.33
C LYS A 1 3.60 -5.24 -16.01
N ARG A 2 4.93 -5.36 -15.95
CA ARG A 2 5.74 -4.94 -14.78
C ARG A 2 5.70 -3.41 -14.74
N PHE A 3 5.24 -2.81 -13.65
CA PHE A 3 5.33 -1.37 -13.48
C PHE A 3 6.81 -1.01 -13.31
N GLY A 4 7.35 -0.23 -14.24
CA GLY A 4 8.74 0.21 -14.18
C GLY A 4 8.94 1.17 -13.01
N VAL A 5 10.09 1.07 -12.34
CA VAL A 5 10.47 1.91 -11.18
C VAL A 5 10.29 3.40 -11.49
N ALA A 6 10.61 3.82 -12.73
CA ALA A 6 10.41 5.20 -13.19
C ALA A 6 8.94 5.67 -13.19
N ALA A 7 7.99 4.78 -13.51
CA ALA A 7 6.56 5.10 -13.47
C ALA A 7 6.06 5.23 -12.02
N LEU A 8 6.56 4.38 -11.12
CA LEU A 8 6.31 4.48 -9.69
C LEU A 8 6.89 5.78 -9.12
N GLU A 9 8.11 6.15 -9.48
CA GLU A 9 8.73 7.41 -9.07
C GLU A 9 8.00 8.64 -9.62
N SER A 10 7.49 8.60 -10.86
CA SER A 10 6.69 9.69 -11.42
C SER A 10 5.35 9.86 -10.70
N ARG A 11 4.72 8.74 -10.30
CA ARG A 11 3.48 8.74 -9.53
C ARG A 11 3.71 9.17 -8.09
N LEU A 12 4.81 8.72 -7.47
CA LEU A 12 5.28 9.23 -6.19
C LEU A 12 5.55 10.71 -6.30
N ARG A 13 6.22 11.22 -7.34
CA ARG A 13 6.38 12.68 -7.50
C ARG A 13 5.05 13.40 -7.70
N SER A 14 4.11 12.87 -8.49
CA SER A 14 2.80 13.52 -8.71
C SER A 14 1.86 13.46 -7.50
N SER A 15 1.91 12.37 -6.71
CA SER A 15 1.05 12.13 -5.54
C SER A 15 1.70 12.60 -4.24
N ALA A 16 3.02 12.53 -4.13
CA ALA A 16 3.80 13.03 -3.01
C ALA A 16 4.07 14.53 -3.12
N ALA A 17 4.08 15.14 -4.32
CA ALA A 17 4.07 16.61 -4.45
C ALA A 17 2.84 17.23 -3.76
N ALA A 18 1.74 16.48 -3.64
CA ALA A 18 0.57 16.92 -2.89
C ALA A 18 0.66 16.63 -1.37
N SER A 19 1.43 15.63 -0.93
CA SER A 19 1.31 15.04 0.42
C SER A 19 2.58 15.02 1.29
N ILE A 20 3.81 15.02 0.74
CA ILE A 20 5.02 15.29 1.54
C ILE A 20 5.18 16.81 1.63
N ARG A 21 4.21 17.46 2.28
CA ARG A 21 4.22 18.93 2.46
C ARG A 21 5.09 19.39 3.62
N GLN A 22 5.57 18.47 4.45
CA GLN A 22 6.31 18.78 5.67
C GLN A 22 7.61 18.00 5.70
N SER A 23 8.64 18.59 5.09
CA SER A 23 10.03 18.18 5.27
C SER A 23 10.80 19.28 6.02
N PHE A 24 11.61 18.89 6.98
CA PHE A 24 12.38 19.78 7.84
C PHE A 24 13.87 19.49 7.67
N ALA A 25 14.66 20.54 7.54
CA ALA A 25 16.11 20.46 7.57
C ALA A 25 16.59 20.58 9.02
N LEU A 26 17.40 19.61 9.46
CA LEU A 26 17.97 19.53 10.80
C LEU A 26 19.51 19.52 10.69
N TRP A 27 20.20 19.78 11.81
CA TRP A 27 21.67 19.74 11.89
C TRP A 27 22.36 20.51 10.76
N ASN A 28 22.02 21.80 10.60
CA ASN A 28 22.53 22.67 9.53
C ASN A 28 22.31 22.10 8.12
N GLY A 29 21.16 21.46 7.89
CA GLY A 29 20.79 20.89 6.59
C GLY A 29 21.44 19.56 6.25
N ARG A 30 22.18 18.96 7.18
CA ARG A 30 22.80 17.64 6.99
C ARG A 30 21.81 16.49 7.17
N VAL A 31 20.69 16.73 7.84
CA VAL A 31 19.64 15.72 8.06
C VAL A 31 18.33 16.27 7.56
N SER A 32 17.61 15.48 6.76
CA SER A 32 16.25 15.80 6.32
C SER A 32 15.26 14.88 7.02
N LEU A 33 14.28 15.47 7.69
CA LEU A 33 13.15 14.78 8.29
C LEU A 33 11.91 15.03 7.45
N ALA A 34 11.06 14.03 7.22
CA ALA A 34 9.79 14.23 6.55
C ALA A 34 8.71 13.31 7.15
N THR A 35 7.46 13.79 7.17
CA THR A 35 6.33 12.96 7.57
C THR A 35 5.98 11.98 6.46
N LEU A 36 5.91 10.68 6.79
CA LEU A 36 5.48 9.65 5.85
C LEU A 36 3.95 9.68 5.72
N PRO A 37 3.39 9.88 4.51
CA PRO A 37 1.95 9.85 4.32
C PRO A 37 1.41 8.42 4.40
N ILE A 38 0.90 8.05 5.59
CA ILE A 38 0.44 6.69 5.90
C ILE A 38 -0.69 6.21 4.99
N ALA A 39 -1.45 7.10 4.36
CA ALA A 39 -2.48 6.73 3.39
C ALA A 39 -1.88 6.17 2.07
N LEU A 40 -0.65 6.57 1.72
CA LEU A 40 0.07 6.02 0.56
C LEU A 40 0.85 4.74 0.91
N PHE A 41 1.24 4.59 2.19
CA PHE A 41 1.94 3.42 2.73
C PHE A 41 1.02 2.71 3.74
N ALA A 42 -0.13 2.26 3.25
CA ALA A 42 -1.23 1.85 4.09
C ALA A 42 -0.93 0.52 4.80
N ALA A 43 -0.89 0.57 6.14
CA ALA A 43 -0.89 -0.62 6.97
C ALA A 43 -2.24 -1.35 6.87
N GLY A 44 -2.26 -2.62 7.27
CA GLY A 44 -3.43 -3.49 7.11
C GLY A 44 -4.69 -2.91 7.75
N HIS A 45 -4.57 -2.32 8.95
CA HIS A 45 -5.69 -1.67 9.61
C HIS A 45 -6.21 -0.45 8.83
N LEU A 46 -5.32 0.42 8.33
CA LEU A 46 -5.71 1.61 7.54
C LEU A 46 -6.40 1.21 6.23
N PHE A 47 -5.88 0.20 5.55
CA PHE A 47 -6.38 -0.20 4.24
C PHE A 47 -7.64 -1.07 4.33
N PHE A 48 -7.63 -2.13 5.15
CA PHE A 48 -8.71 -3.11 5.19
C PHE A 48 -9.85 -2.72 6.14
N THR A 49 -9.52 -2.17 7.32
CA THR A 49 -10.51 -1.84 8.34
C THR A 49 -11.06 -0.43 8.13
N GLN A 50 -10.18 0.57 8.08
CA GLN A 50 -10.59 1.97 7.99
C GLN A 50 -10.88 2.44 6.56
N ARG A 51 -10.41 1.69 5.55
CA ARG A 51 -10.55 2.05 4.13
C ARG A 51 -10.08 3.48 3.83
N THR A 52 -9.03 3.91 4.52
CA THR A 52 -8.55 5.31 4.48
C THR A 52 -8.19 5.76 3.08
N PRO A 53 -7.47 4.96 2.24
CA PRO A 53 -7.18 5.38 0.88
C PRO A 53 -8.44 5.55 0.03
N GLN A 54 -9.45 4.69 0.20
CA GLN A 54 -10.72 4.79 -0.53
C GLN A 54 -11.50 6.05 -0.11
N THR A 55 -11.59 6.31 1.20
CA THR A 55 -12.27 7.51 1.73
C THR A 55 -11.60 8.80 1.28
N LEU A 56 -10.26 8.80 1.14
CA LEU A 56 -9.48 9.94 0.67
C LEU A 56 -9.34 10.01 -0.86
N GLY A 57 -9.86 9.04 -1.62
CA GLY A 57 -9.71 8.98 -3.07
C GLY A 57 -8.27 8.76 -3.55
N LEU A 58 -7.41 8.15 -2.71
CA LEU A 58 -6.00 7.92 -2.97
C LEU A 58 -5.75 6.48 -3.43
N VAL A 59 -4.79 6.33 -4.35
CA VAL A 59 -4.25 5.01 -4.73
C VAL A 59 -2.98 4.76 -3.91
N PRO A 60 -2.99 3.79 -2.98
CA PRO A 60 -1.82 3.53 -2.16
C PRO A 60 -0.67 2.98 -3.01
N CYS A 61 0.55 3.36 -2.66
CA CYS A 61 1.76 2.85 -3.28
C CYS A 61 2.10 1.45 -2.76
N VAL A 62 1.85 1.21 -1.47
CA VAL A 62 2.09 -0.06 -0.79
C VAL A 62 0.92 -0.34 0.16
N VAL A 63 0.52 -1.61 0.21
CA VAL A 63 -0.40 -2.14 1.22
C VAL A 63 0.31 -3.26 1.96
N HIS A 64 0.42 -3.12 3.28
CA HIS A 64 1.03 -4.13 4.14
C HIS A 64 -0.04 -4.89 4.93
N ALA A 65 -0.15 -6.21 4.74
CA ALA A 65 -1.01 -7.02 5.60
C ALA A 65 -0.31 -7.29 6.93
N THR A 66 -0.98 -6.96 8.03
CA THR A 66 -0.52 -7.29 9.37
C THR A 66 -0.49 -8.81 9.59
N TYR A 67 0.22 -9.24 10.62
CA TYR A 67 0.24 -10.64 11.02
C TYR A 67 -1.18 -11.16 11.30
N GLN A 68 -1.45 -12.40 10.90
CA GLN A 68 -2.71 -13.09 11.12
C GLN A 68 -2.39 -14.42 11.82
N PHE A 69 -3.10 -14.73 12.90
CA PHE A 69 -3.06 -16.06 13.50
C PHE A 69 -3.70 -17.09 12.56
N GLY A 70 -3.06 -18.24 12.38
CA GLY A 70 -3.56 -19.35 11.55
C GLY A 70 -2.98 -19.43 10.13
N ASP A 71 -2.03 -18.55 9.77
CA ASP A 71 -1.22 -18.76 8.56
C ASP A 71 -0.18 -19.87 8.82
N SER A 72 -0.03 -20.80 7.88
CA SER A 72 1.05 -21.79 7.91
C SER A 72 2.32 -21.20 7.27
N PRO A 73 3.53 -21.65 7.66
CA PRO A 73 4.78 -21.25 7.01
C PRO A 73 4.79 -21.50 5.49
N GLN A 74 4.08 -22.53 5.05
CA GLN A 74 3.98 -22.93 3.65
C GLN A 74 2.95 -22.09 2.89
N TYR A 75 1.90 -21.61 3.56
CA TYR A 75 0.79 -20.93 2.90
C TYR A 75 0.10 -19.91 3.81
N ALA A 76 0.23 -18.62 3.48
CA ALA A 76 -0.44 -17.52 4.17
C ALA A 76 -1.88 -17.32 3.65
N THR A 77 -2.79 -18.21 4.07
CA THR A 77 -4.19 -18.23 3.62
C THR A 77 -4.90 -16.90 3.89
N GLY A 78 -4.87 -16.41 5.12
CA GLY A 78 -5.68 -15.26 5.53
C GLY A 78 -5.27 -13.99 4.80
N LYS A 79 -3.95 -13.75 4.73
CA LYS A 79 -3.39 -12.58 4.03
C LYS A 79 -3.70 -12.59 2.53
N ARG A 80 -3.63 -13.77 1.90
CA ARG A 80 -3.95 -13.91 0.47
C ARG A 80 -5.43 -13.67 0.20
N GLN A 81 -6.32 -14.24 1.00
CA GLN A 81 -7.76 -14.02 0.82
C GLN A 81 -8.12 -12.55 1.01
N ARG A 82 -7.59 -11.89 2.05
CA ARG A 82 -7.78 -10.45 2.27
C ARG A 82 -7.28 -9.59 1.09
N MET A 83 -6.16 -9.97 0.49
CA MET A 83 -5.64 -9.28 -0.71
C MET A 83 -6.48 -9.57 -1.97
N ARG A 84 -7.10 -10.75 -2.07
CA ARG A 84 -8.04 -11.08 -3.17
C ARG A 84 -9.33 -10.29 -3.07
N GLU A 85 -9.93 -10.23 -1.88
CA GLU A 85 -11.12 -9.40 -1.59
C GLU A 85 -10.92 -7.94 -2.02
N ALA A 86 -9.69 -7.43 -1.87
CA ALA A 86 -9.32 -6.08 -2.25
C ALA A 86 -8.80 -5.93 -3.70
N ASN A 87 -8.86 -6.97 -4.53
CA ASN A 87 -8.32 -7.00 -5.90
C ASN A 87 -6.81 -6.66 -6.01
N LEU A 88 -6.06 -6.89 -4.94
CA LEU A 88 -4.59 -6.68 -4.89
C LEU A 88 -3.80 -7.96 -5.23
N TRP A 89 -4.45 -9.13 -5.21
CA TRP A 89 -3.81 -10.40 -5.50
C TRP A 89 -3.93 -10.79 -6.98
N ARG A 90 -2.83 -10.68 -7.74
CA ARG A 90 -2.84 -10.87 -9.21
C ARG A 90 -2.49 -12.28 -9.70
N VAL A 91 -2.03 -13.17 -8.82
CA VAL A 91 -1.47 -14.49 -9.18
C VAL A 91 -2.47 -15.63 -8.85
N GLY A 92 -3.78 -15.36 -8.95
CA GLY A 92 -4.82 -16.35 -8.71
C GLY A 92 -5.43 -16.86 -10.02
N PRO A 93 -5.95 -18.10 -10.07
CA PRO A 93 -6.76 -18.56 -11.18
C PRO A 93 -8.03 -17.68 -11.31
N PRO A 94 -8.50 -17.35 -12.53
CA PRO A 94 -9.68 -16.52 -12.76
C PRO A 94 -10.95 -17.06 -12.08
N ALA A 95 -11.05 -18.38 -11.93
CA ALA A 95 -12.18 -19.09 -11.33
C ALA A 95 -12.68 -18.49 -10.00
N TYR A 96 -11.79 -17.93 -9.17
CA TYR A 96 -12.19 -17.27 -7.93
C TYR A 96 -13.17 -16.10 -8.10
N PHE A 97 -13.14 -15.42 -9.26
CA PHE A 97 -14.01 -14.28 -9.57
C PHE A 97 -15.13 -14.64 -10.56
N GLU A 98 -15.16 -15.87 -11.08
CA GLU A 98 -16.09 -16.31 -12.12
C GLU A 98 -17.24 -17.16 -11.56
N ASP A 99 -17.05 -17.83 -10.42
CA ASP A 99 -18.07 -18.69 -9.77
C ASP A 99 -19.11 -17.90 -8.93
N GLY A 100 -19.47 -16.69 -9.36
CA GLY A 100 -20.43 -15.80 -8.68
C GLY A 100 -21.88 -16.02 -9.12
#